data_AF-A0A1B0DM03-F1
#
_entry.id   AF-A0A1B0DM03-F1
#
_cell.length_a   1.000
_cell.length_b   1.000
_cell.length_c   1.000
_cell.angle_alpha   90.00
_cell.angle_beta   90.00
_cell.angle_gamma   90.00
#
_symmetry.space_group_name_H-M   'P 1'
#
loop_
_entity.id
_entity.type
_entity.pdbx_description
1 polymer ?
#
loop_
_entity_poly.entity_id
_entity_poly.type
_entity_poly.pdbx_seq_one_letter_code
_entity_poly.pdbx_strand_id
1 'polypeptide(L)'
;MFESQVDLSNYRPVYAPKDLLEVLLSLKGPTKHEEDEFLPRWEFSHIALPVKNLFELRVHFGDLLRHDVGVAEWTAQCHKVLALRHAPVCQQVLRKGCTPAPVRGQLWAFVLGSHIDTHQTEHWDSLKSTVMMTDLIVDKLVFKDVQLTATNDDQYFVFEDVLYQVMLCFSRDAEIGQLLSADSNSQNPPKSGKQFEGPPCGIVPHHGICMFAAPFCYLYDTPVKLYFTFRAFYIRYCHRLTTINTHPQGIVSLCLLYEKLLQTHEPQLWSHFRELQIQP
;
A
#
# COMPACT_ATOMS: atom_id res chain seq x y z
N MET A 1 8.76 18.22 20.22
CA MET A 1 10.11 18.03 20.83
C MET A 1 10.98 17.23 19.85
N PHE A 2 11.15 17.75 18.63
CA PHE A 2 12.03 17.21 17.60
C PHE A 2 12.69 18.40 16.88
N GLU A 3 13.41 19.22 17.63
CA GLU A 3 14.24 20.31 17.08
C GLU A 3 15.70 19.98 17.36
N SER A 4 16.21 18.96 16.68
CA SER A 4 17.57 19.03 16.14
C SER A 4 17.40 18.86 14.64
N GLN A 5 17.88 19.83 13.87
CA GLN A 5 17.85 19.76 12.42
C GLN A 5 18.84 18.67 12.01
N VAL A 6 18.39 17.42 12.03
CA VAL A 6 19.19 16.25 11.66
C VAL A 6 19.62 16.46 10.22
N ASP A 7 20.93 16.51 9.97
CA ASP A 7 21.44 16.62 8.61
C ASP A 7 21.18 15.31 7.86
N LEU A 8 20.12 15.33 7.04
CA LEU A 8 19.67 14.22 6.21
C LEU A 8 20.30 14.24 4.80
N SER A 9 21.24 15.14 4.52
CA SER A 9 21.88 15.28 3.20
C SER A 9 22.65 14.01 2.80
N ASN A 10 23.26 13.33 3.79
CA ASN A 10 24.04 12.11 3.60
C ASN A 10 23.19 10.84 3.39
N TYR A 11 21.91 10.87 3.72
CA TYR A 11 21.02 9.71 3.57
C TYR A 11 20.36 9.77 2.21
N ARG A 12 20.34 8.68 1.46
CA ARG A 12 19.61 8.61 0.18
C ARG A 12 18.45 7.63 0.32
N PRO A 13 17.31 7.85 -0.37
CA PRO A 13 16.29 6.81 -0.49
C PRO A 13 16.94 5.51 -0.98
N VAL A 14 16.49 4.38 -0.44
CA VAL A 14 17.08 3.07 -0.75
C VAL A 14 16.98 2.76 -2.24
N TYR A 15 15.87 3.15 -2.85
CA TYR A 15 15.66 3.17 -4.28
C TYR A 15 14.57 4.20 -4.63
N ALA A 16 14.68 4.78 -5.82
CA ALA A 16 13.67 5.62 -6.43
C ALA A 16 12.62 4.77 -7.17
N PRO A 17 11.44 5.32 -7.50
CA PRO A 17 10.45 4.63 -8.34
C PRO A 17 11.02 4.12 -9.67
N LYS A 18 12.00 4.85 -10.24
CA LYS A 18 12.71 4.43 -11.46
C LYS A 18 13.50 3.15 -11.27
N ASP A 19 14.18 2.99 -10.14
CA ASP A 19 14.97 1.79 -9.86
C ASP A 19 14.06 0.56 -9.72
N LEU A 20 12.88 0.72 -9.07
CA LEU A 20 11.88 -0.35 -9.00
C LEU A 20 11.40 -0.74 -10.40
N LEU A 21 11.10 0.24 -11.26
CA LEU A 21 10.71 0.00 -12.65
C LEU A 21 11.82 -0.73 -13.43
N GLU A 22 13.08 -0.31 -13.30
CA GLU A 22 14.21 -0.99 -13.94
C GLU A 22 14.32 -2.47 -13.50
N VAL A 23 14.10 -2.76 -12.21
CA VAL A 23 14.06 -4.14 -11.73
C VAL A 23 12.88 -4.89 -12.34
N LEU A 24 11.67 -4.31 -12.35
CA LEU A 24 10.47 -4.93 -12.94
C LEU A 24 10.69 -5.30 -14.41
N LEU A 25 11.34 -4.43 -15.19
CA LEU A 25 11.69 -4.67 -16.59
C LEU A 25 12.75 -5.77 -16.78
N SER A 26 13.62 -5.96 -15.79
CA SER A 26 14.66 -6.99 -15.82
C SER A 26 14.17 -8.39 -15.42
N LEU A 27 12.94 -8.49 -14.87
CA LEU A 27 12.40 -9.76 -14.39
C LEU A 27 12.23 -10.74 -15.55
N LYS A 28 12.79 -11.93 -15.38
CA LYS A 28 12.59 -13.06 -16.28
C LYS A 28 11.61 -14.04 -15.66
N GLY A 29 10.66 -14.51 -16.45
CA GLY A 29 9.71 -15.54 -16.02
C GLY A 29 10.39 -16.91 -15.92
N PRO A 30 9.76 -17.91 -15.25
CA PRO A 30 10.22 -19.28 -15.37
C PRO A 30 10.14 -19.70 -16.84
N THR A 31 11.29 -20.02 -17.43
CA THR A 31 11.44 -20.40 -18.83
C THR A 31 10.53 -21.59 -19.15
N LYS A 32 9.49 -21.37 -19.95
CA LYS A 32 8.88 -22.45 -20.72
C LYS A 32 9.83 -22.78 -21.86
N HIS A 33 10.28 -24.03 -21.92
CA HIS A 33 10.96 -24.55 -23.10
C HIS A 33 9.98 -24.55 -24.28
N GLU A 34 10.45 -23.92 -25.36
CA GLU A 34 10.19 -24.20 -26.78
C GLU A 34 9.09 -23.45 -27.57
N GLU A 35 9.57 -22.97 -28.73
CA GLU A 35 8.95 -22.84 -30.06
C GLU A 35 7.79 -21.84 -30.25
N ASP A 36 8.12 -20.55 -30.43
CA ASP A 36 7.53 -19.71 -31.49
C ASP A 36 8.22 -18.33 -31.54
N GLU A 37 8.94 -18.04 -32.63
CA GLU A 37 9.73 -16.81 -32.82
C GLU A 37 8.90 -15.54 -33.12
N PHE A 38 7.58 -15.65 -33.27
CA PHE A 38 6.74 -14.58 -33.82
C PHE A 38 5.83 -13.85 -32.83
N LEU A 39 5.82 -14.24 -31.55
CA LEU A 39 5.07 -13.52 -30.52
C LEU A 39 6.04 -12.72 -29.63
N PRO A 40 5.73 -11.46 -29.27
CA PRO A 40 6.53 -10.73 -28.29
C PRO A 40 6.68 -11.59 -27.04
N ARG A 41 7.91 -11.72 -26.54
CA ARG A 41 8.27 -12.60 -25.43
C ARG A 41 7.76 -12.02 -24.11
N TRP A 42 6.48 -12.22 -23.84
CA TRP A 42 5.90 -11.94 -22.53
C TRP A 42 6.11 -13.15 -21.63
N GLU A 43 7.23 -13.15 -20.89
CA GLU A 43 7.59 -14.23 -19.97
C GLU A 43 6.62 -14.36 -18.77
N PHE A 44 5.67 -13.44 -18.64
CA PHE A 44 4.59 -13.44 -17.63
C PHE A 44 3.17 -13.58 -18.20
N SER A 45 3.04 -14.01 -19.46
CA SER A 45 1.74 -14.30 -20.09
C SER A 45 0.88 -15.30 -19.31
N HIS A 46 1.50 -16.11 -18.43
CA HIS A 46 0.87 -17.13 -17.59
C HIS A 46 0.10 -16.56 -16.38
N ILE A 47 0.25 -15.28 -16.03
CA ILE A 47 -0.49 -14.69 -14.91
C ILE A 47 -1.97 -14.56 -15.29
N ALA A 48 -2.81 -15.28 -14.56
CA ALA A 48 -4.26 -15.24 -14.73
C ALA A 48 -4.79 -13.89 -14.25
N LEU A 49 -5.27 -13.07 -15.19
CA LEU A 49 -5.90 -11.79 -14.89
C LEU A 49 -7.43 -12.00 -14.75
N PRO A 50 -8.06 -11.40 -13.73
CA PRO A 50 -9.49 -11.57 -13.47
C PRO A 50 -10.40 -10.90 -14.51
N VAL A 51 -9.88 -9.92 -15.27
CA VAL A 51 -10.57 -9.24 -16.37
C VAL A 51 -9.65 -9.17 -17.58
N LYS A 52 -10.21 -9.31 -18.79
CA LYS A 52 -9.43 -9.43 -20.03
C LYS A 52 -9.45 -8.17 -20.90
N ASN A 53 -10.42 -7.28 -20.67
CA ASN A 53 -10.61 -6.07 -21.47
C ASN A 53 -11.23 -4.94 -20.64
N LEU A 54 -11.21 -3.72 -21.19
CA LEU A 54 -11.70 -2.50 -20.56
C LEU A 54 -13.21 -2.54 -20.31
N PHE A 55 -13.97 -3.22 -21.16
CA PHE A 55 -15.41 -3.40 -20.95
C PHE A 55 -15.67 -4.23 -19.69
N GLU A 56 -15.02 -5.39 -19.56
CA GLU A 56 -15.07 -6.24 -18.36
C GLU A 56 -14.58 -5.48 -17.13
N LEU A 57 -13.53 -4.67 -17.23
CA LEU A 57 -13.04 -3.83 -16.14
C LEU A 57 -14.10 -2.81 -15.69
N ARG A 58 -14.75 -2.11 -16.65
CA ARG A 58 -15.83 -1.15 -16.36
C ARG A 58 -17.04 -1.83 -15.73
N VAL A 59 -17.39 -3.05 -16.17
CA VAL A 59 -18.47 -3.84 -15.57
C VAL A 59 -18.07 -4.27 -14.15
N HIS A 60 -16.84 -4.74 -13.97
CA HIS A 60 -16.31 -5.20 -12.68
C HIS A 60 -16.29 -4.09 -11.63
N PHE A 61 -15.99 -2.85 -12.04
CA PHE A 61 -15.89 -1.68 -11.17
C PHE A 61 -17.03 -0.67 -11.34
N GLY A 62 -18.15 -1.07 -11.98
CA GLY A 62 -19.26 -0.16 -12.30
C GLY A 62 -19.89 0.51 -11.08
N ASP A 63 -19.77 -0.09 -9.90
CA ASP A 63 -20.26 0.48 -8.64
C ASP A 63 -19.48 1.73 -8.19
N LEU A 64 -18.24 1.92 -8.65
CA LEU A 64 -17.43 3.12 -8.36
C LEU A 64 -17.96 4.37 -9.10
N LEU A 65 -18.77 4.20 -10.15
CA LEU A 65 -19.20 5.27 -11.05
C LEU A 65 -20.57 5.88 -10.68
N ARG A 66 -21.21 5.45 -9.58
CA ARG A 66 -22.57 5.87 -9.21
C ARG A 66 -22.55 7.03 -8.21
N HIS A 67 -23.19 8.15 -8.56
CA HIS A 67 -23.22 9.38 -7.74
C HIS A 67 -24.60 9.76 -7.15
N ASP A 68 -25.66 8.98 -7.37
CA ASP A 68 -27.03 9.46 -7.16
C ASP A 68 -27.67 9.07 -5.82
N VAL A 69 -27.10 9.47 -4.68
CA VAL A 69 -27.81 9.35 -3.38
C VAL A 69 -27.76 10.66 -2.61
N GLY A 70 -28.92 11.14 -2.15
CA GLY A 70 -29.03 12.33 -1.29
C GLY A 70 -28.18 12.18 -0.02
N VAL A 71 -27.34 13.19 0.26
CA VAL A 71 -26.27 13.11 1.28
C VAL A 71 -26.78 12.81 2.70
N ALA A 72 -27.92 13.40 3.09
CA ALA A 72 -28.49 13.21 4.43
C ALA A 72 -29.05 11.81 4.66
N GLU A 73 -29.85 11.31 3.72
CA GLU A 73 -30.40 9.95 3.76
C GLU A 73 -29.29 8.90 3.70
N TRP A 74 -28.28 9.14 2.86
CA TRP A 74 -27.11 8.27 2.77
C TRP A 74 -26.32 8.22 4.08
N THR A 75 -26.19 9.35 4.77
CA THR A 75 -25.51 9.40 6.06
C THR A 75 -26.23 8.56 7.10
N ALA A 76 -27.55 8.68 7.22
CA ALA A 76 -28.34 7.85 8.12
C ALA A 76 -28.23 6.36 7.77
N GLN A 77 -28.22 6.02 6.48
CA GLN A 77 -28.08 4.64 6.02
C GLN A 77 -26.70 4.04 6.37
N CYS A 78 -25.61 4.80 6.21
CA CYS A 78 -24.27 4.34 6.59
C CYS A 78 -24.16 4.06 8.10
N HIS A 79 -24.79 4.88 8.95
CA HIS A 79 -24.84 4.62 10.39
C HIS A 79 -25.59 3.32 10.71
N LYS A 80 -26.74 3.08 10.06
CA LYS A 80 -27.49 1.82 10.21
C LYS A 80 -26.66 0.62 9.78
N VAL A 81 -25.99 0.70 8.63
CA VAL A 81 -25.11 -0.39 8.14
C VAL A 81 -23.98 -0.68 9.12
N LEU A 82 -23.33 0.36 9.64
CA LEU A 82 -22.26 0.19 10.63
C LEU A 82 -22.79 -0.49 11.92
N ALA A 83 -23.99 -0.12 12.36
CA ALA A 83 -24.63 -0.69 13.55
C ALA A 83 -24.99 -2.18 13.38
N LEU A 84 -25.24 -2.65 12.15
CA LEU A 84 -25.49 -4.07 11.87
C LEU A 84 -24.25 -4.96 12.09
N ARG A 85 -23.05 -4.37 12.16
CA ARG A 85 -21.78 -5.11 12.37
C ARG A 85 -21.61 -6.28 11.40
N HIS A 86 -21.92 -6.07 10.12
CA HIS A 86 -21.79 -7.09 9.08
C HIS A 86 -20.78 -6.66 7.99
N ALA A 87 -19.54 -7.17 8.08
CA ALA A 87 -18.40 -6.68 7.30
C ALA A 87 -18.63 -6.66 5.76
N PRO A 88 -19.23 -7.68 5.13
CA PRO A 88 -19.57 -7.63 3.72
C PRO A 88 -20.47 -6.45 3.33
N VAL A 89 -21.42 -6.06 4.19
CA VAL A 89 -22.33 -4.94 3.89
C VAL A 89 -21.61 -3.60 4.04
N CYS A 90 -20.76 -3.46 5.05
CA CYS A 90 -19.89 -2.29 5.20
C CYS A 90 -18.93 -2.13 4.01
N GLN A 91 -18.40 -3.22 3.47
CA GLN A 91 -17.59 -3.18 2.24
C GLN A 91 -18.40 -2.67 1.05
N GLN A 92 -19.64 -3.11 0.86
CA GLN A 92 -20.50 -2.60 -0.22
C GLN A 92 -20.77 -1.09 -0.10
N VAL A 93 -20.87 -0.57 1.12
CA VAL A 93 -20.98 0.88 1.36
C VAL A 93 -19.70 1.60 0.97
N LEU A 94 -18.54 1.10 1.41
CA LEU A 94 -17.23 1.70 1.08
C LEU A 94 -16.95 1.71 -0.43
N ARG A 95 -17.35 0.65 -1.15
CA ARG A 95 -17.20 0.53 -2.61
C ARG A 95 -17.88 1.64 -3.40
N LYS A 96 -18.83 2.38 -2.83
CA LYS A 96 -19.50 3.49 -3.52
C LYS A 96 -18.70 4.81 -3.50
N GLY A 97 -17.61 4.90 -2.75
CA GLY A 97 -16.73 6.08 -2.68
C GLY A 97 -17.30 7.30 -1.91
N CYS A 98 -18.61 7.53 -1.93
CA CYS A 98 -19.28 8.68 -1.31
C CYS A 98 -19.60 8.50 0.19
N THR A 99 -18.73 7.83 0.95
CA THR A 99 -18.99 7.60 2.38
C THR A 99 -18.90 8.90 3.18
N PRO A 100 -19.87 9.24 4.06
CA PRO A 100 -19.83 10.48 4.84
C PRO A 100 -18.66 10.51 5.84
N ALA A 101 -18.05 11.68 6.03
CA ALA A 101 -16.89 11.84 6.90
C ALA A 101 -17.06 11.27 8.33
N PRO A 102 -18.19 11.51 9.05
CA PRO A 102 -18.35 11.02 10.44
C PRO A 102 -18.31 9.49 10.60
N VAL A 103 -18.60 8.74 9.54
CA VAL A 103 -18.69 7.27 9.55
C VAL A 103 -17.58 6.60 8.74
N ARG A 104 -16.88 7.35 7.87
CA ARG A 104 -15.88 6.81 6.95
C ARG A 104 -14.78 6.05 7.70
N GLY A 105 -14.11 6.69 8.66
CA GLY A 105 -13.06 6.04 9.45
C GLY A 105 -13.57 4.82 10.24
N GLN A 106 -14.82 4.84 10.71
CA GLN A 106 -15.40 3.71 11.44
C GLN A 106 -15.69 2.51 10.53
N LEU A 107 -16.19 2.75 9.32
CA LEU A 107 -16.41 1.71 8.31
C LEU A 107 -15.09 1.07 7.87
N TRP A 108 -14.07 1.90 7.61
CA TRP A 108 -12.73 1.43 7.29
C TRP A 108 -12.16 0.55 8.41
N ALA A 109 -12.20 1.02 9.65
CA ALA A 109 -11.69 0.26 10.79
C ALA A 109 -12.43 -1.07 10.97
N PHE A 110 -13.76 -1.06 10.79
CA PHE A 110 -14.58 -2.28 10.90
C PHE A 110 -14.29 -3.30 9.80
N VAL A 111 -14.16 -2.86 8.54
CA VAL A 111 -13.84 -3.74 7.40
C VAL A 111 -12.42 -4.29 7.47
N LEU A 112 -11.48 -3.49 7.98
CA LEU A 112 -10.10 -3.90 8.15
C LEU A 112 -9.89 -4.77 9.39
N GLY A 113 -10.80 -4.70 10.37
CA GLY A 113 -10.65 -5.38 11.66
C GLY A 113 -9.65 -4.67 12.58
N SER A 114 -9.46 -3.36 12.42
CA SER A 114 -8.48 -2.54 13.14
C SER A 114 -9.08 -1.79 14.32
N HIS A 115 -10.01 -2.42 15.04
CA HIS A 115 -10.53 -1.86 16.27
C HIS A 115 -9.44 -1.76 17.32
N ILE A 116 -9.56 -0.75 18.20
CA ILE A 116 -8.63 -0.53 19.29
C ILE A 116 -9.28 -1.03 20.57
N ASP A 117 -8.66 -2.05 21.16
CA ASP A 117 -8.91 -2.54 22.51
C ASP A 117 -7.71 -2.22 23.43
N THR A 118 -7.73 -2.79 24.64
CA THR A 118 -6.65 -2.64 25.63
C THR A 118 -5.31 -3.15 25.10
N HIS A 119 -5.29 -4.31 24.43
CA HIS A 119 -4.07 -4.89 23.88
C HIS A 119 -3.46 -3.99 22.80
N GLN A 120 -4.27 -3.46 21.87
CA GLN A 120 -3.74 -2.53 20.86
C GLN A 120 -3.21 -1.24 21.48
N THR A 121 -3.83 -0.74 22.54
CA THR A 121 -3.37 0.45 23.25
C THR A 121 -2.01 0.20 23.92
N GLU A 122 -1.87 -0.91 24.64
CA GLU A 122 -0.61 -1.32 25.26
C GLU A 122 0.50 -1.56 24.24
N HIS A 123 0.17 -2.20 23.11
CA HIS A 123 1.12 -2.42 22.01
C HIS A 123 1.60 -1.09 21.43
N TRP A 124 0.69 -0.14 21.18
CA TRP A 124 1.05 1.21 20.71
C TRP A 124 1.97 1.94 21.69
N ASP A 125 1.71 1.85 22.98
CA ASP A 125 2.54 2.47 24.00
C ASP A 125 3.95 1.83 24.09
N SER A 126 4.02 0.51 23.92
CA SER A 126 5.29 -0.22 23.79
C SER A 126 6.09 0.21 22.57
N LEU A 127 5.44 0.37 21.41
CA LEU A 127 6.08 0.84 20.17
C LEU A 127 6.63 2.26 20.34
N LYS A 128 5.84 3.18 20.89
CA LYS A 128 6.32 4.55 21.20
C LYS A 128 7.52 4.52 22.14
N SER A 129 7.45 3.72 23.20
CA SER A 129 8.56 3.58 24.15
C SER A 129 9.83 3.07 23.44
N THR A 130 9.68 2.08 22.55
CA THR A 130 10.78 1.54 21.74
C THR A 130 11.38 2.60 20.81
N VAL A 131 10.55 3.42 20.16
CA VAL A 131 11.01 4.55 19.32
C VAL A 131 11.85 5.54 20.15
N MET A 132 11.45 5.84 21.39
CA MET A 132 12.19 6.77 22.25
C MET A 132 13.49 6.18 22.81
N MET A 133 13.56 4.85 22.95
CA MET A 133 14.69 4.15 23.55
C MET A 133 15.73 3.64 22.54
N THR A 134 15.39 3.58 21.25
CA THR A 134 16.25 3.02 20.20
C THR A 134 16.40 3.98 19.02
N ASP A 135 17.65 4.23 18.61
CA ASP A 135 17.98 4.94 17.38
C ASP A 135 18.25 3.92 16.28
N LEU A 136 17.35 3.83 15.29
CA LEU A 136 17.51 2.92 14.16
C LEU A 136 17.92 3.72 12.92
N ILE A 137 18.83 3.17 12.10
CA ILE A 137 19.23 3.82 10.84
C ILE A 137 18.04 4.11 9.91
N VAL A 138 16.99 3.29 10.00
CA VAL A 138 15.75 3.48 9.23
C VAL A 138 14.97 4.73 9.62
N ASP A 139 15.24 5.34 10.78
CA ASP A 139 14.56 6.57 11.22
C ASP A 139 14.90 7.71 10.32
N LYS A 140 16.16 7.80 9.91
CA LYS A 140 16.65 8.82 9.00
C LYS A 140 16.05 8.65 7.60
N LEU A 141 15.74 7.41 7.20
CA LEU A 141 15.01 7.14 5.97
C LEU A 141 13.54 7.57 6.09
N VAL A 142 12.88 7.28 7.22
CA VAL A 142 11.51 7.77 7.50
C VAL A 142 11.45 9.29 7.53
N PHE A 143 12.38 9.93 8.24
CA PHE A 143 12.48 11.39 8.33
C PHE A 143 12.61 12.02 6.95
N LYS A 144 13.55 11.49 6.16
CA LYS A 144 13.78 11.97 4.81
C LYS A 144 12.56 11.76 3.90
N ASP A 145 11.86 10.63 4.01
CA ASP A 145 10.71 10.35 3.16
C ASP A 145 9.54 11.30 3.45
N VAL A 146 9.21 11.53 4.73
CA VAL A 146 8.15 12.46 5.14
C VAL A 146 8.48 13.90 4.72
N GLN A 147 9.74 14.32 4.84
CA GLN A 147 10.17 15.64 4.37
C GLN A 147 10.06 15.78 2.85
N LEU A 148 10.49 14.76 2.10
CA LEU A 148 10.49 14.82 0.64
C LEU A 148 9.09 14.74 0.03
N THR A 149 8.15 14.10 0.72
CA THR A 149 6.81 13.83 0.20
C THR A 149 5.76 14.68 0.92
N ALA A 150 5.32 14.28 2.10
CA ALA A 150 4.22 14.92 2.81
C ALA A 150 4.48 16.41 3.14
N THR A 151 5.70 16.75 3.55
CA THR A 151 6.05 18.15 3.93
C THR A 151 6.13 19.07 2.70
N ASN A 152 6.53 18.52 1.56
CA ASN A 152 6.59 19.23 0.28
C ASN A 152 5.26 19.14 -0.52
N ASP A 153 4.18 18.66 0.10
CA ASP A 153 2.88 18.47 -0.53
C ASP A 153 1.83 19.41 0.09
N ASP A 154 1.16 20.20 -0.76
CA ASP A 154 0.16 21.19 -0.34
C ASP A 154 -1.05 20.58 0.39
N GLN A 155 -1.31 19.29 0.21
CA GLN A 155 -2.41 18.57 0.87
C GLN A 155 -1.99 17.89 2.17
N TYR A 156 -0.71 17.57 2.38
CA TYR A 156 -0.30 16.74 3.51
C TYR A 156 0.68 17.40 4.48
N PHE A 157 1.18 18.61 4.19
CA PHE A 157 2.18 19.29 5.02
C PHE A 157 1.77 19.43 6.51
N VAL A 158 0.48 19.56 6.79
CA VAL A 158 -0.06 19.69 8.16
C VAL A 158 0.05 18.40 8.99
N PHE A 159 0.36 17.26 8.37
CA PHE A 159 0.39 15.95 9.03
C PHE A 159 1.80 15.42 9.30
N GLU A 160 2.84 16.22 9.09
CA GLU A 160 4.24 15.84 9.29
C GLU A 160 4.46 15.12 10.64
N ASP A 161 4.07 15.75 11.74
CA ASP A 161 4.23 15.19 13.11
C ASP A 161 3.46 13.88 13.32
N VAL A 162 2.28 13.74 12.71
CA VAL A 162 1.46 12.52 12.81
C VAL A 162 2.10 11.40 12.02
N LEU A 163 2.65 11.72 10.84
CA LEU A 163 3.34 10.76 9.98
C LEU A 163 4.62 10.24 10.63
N TYR A 164 5.40 11.07 11.32
CA TYR A 164 6.54 10.59 12.11
C TYR A 164 6.11 9.60 13.18
N GLN A 165 5.08 9.92 13.97
CA GLN A 165 4.59 9.03 15.01
C GLN A 165 4.15 7.67 14.45
N VAL A 166 3.40 7.68 13.35
CA VAL A 166 2.87 6.47 12.72
C VAL A 166 3.98 5.65 12.07
N MET A 167 4.84 6.27 11.26
CA MET A 167 5.83 5.56 10.45
C MET A 167 7.02 5.06 11.28
N LEU A 168 7.42 5.78 12.33
CA LEU A 168 8.44 5.28 13.27
C LEU A 168 7.90 4.08 14.04
N CYS A 169 6.67 4.14 14.59
CA CYS A 169 6.08 2.98 15.27
C CYS A 169 5.87 1.80 14.30
N PHE A 170 5.48 2.08 13.06
CA PHE A 170 5.37 1.06 12.00
C PHE A 170 6.68 0.33 11.77
N SER A 171 7.82 1.02 11.75
CA SER A 171 9.11 0.33 11.53
C SER A 171 9.53 -0.58 12.69
N ARG A 172 9.02 -0.35 13.91
CA ARG A 172 9.30 -1.17 15.11
C ARG A 172 8.37 -2.35 15.29
N ASP A 173 7.26 -2.41 14.58
CA ASP A 173 6.24 -3.43 14.83
C ASP A 173 6.61 -4.77 14.22
N ALA A 174 7.24 -5.62 15.02
CA ALA A 174 7.66 -6.97 14.63
C ALA A 174 6.49 -7.90 14.26
N GLU A 175 5.26 -7.61 14.69
CA GLU A 175 4.10 -8.41 14.28
C GLU A 175 3.81 -8.28 12.78
N ILE A 176 4.15 -7.14 12.16
CA ILE A 176 3.97 -6.93 10.72
C ILE A 176 4.76 -7.97 9.93
N GLY A 177 6.04 -8.16 10.26
CA GLY A 177 6.90 -9.12 9.58
C GLY A 177 6.39 -10.56 9.72
N GLN A 178 5.83 -10.91 10.87
CA GLN A 178 5.23 -12.22 11.12
C GLN A 178 3.99 -12.46 10.25
N LEU A 179 3.09 -11.45 10.18
CA LEU A 179 1.86 -11.52 9.39
C LEU A 179 2.14 -11.60 7.88
N LEU A 180 3.11 -10.84 7.37
CA LEU A 180 3.52 -10.87 5.97
C LEU A 180 4.19 -12.20 5.58
N SER A 181 4.96 -12.78 6.49
CA SER A 181 5.60 -14.08 6.27
C SER A 181 4.56 -15.21 6.15
N ALA A 182 3.47 -15.11 6.92
CA ALA A 182 2.36 -16.07 6.86
C ALA A 182 1.58 -16.01 5.53
N ASP A 183 1.39 -14.82 4.94
CA ASP A 183 0.68 -14.65 3.65
C ASP A 183 1.46 -15.25 2.46
N SER A 184 2.80 -15.32 2.58
CA SER A 184 3.67 -15.68 1.47
C SER A 184 3.72 -17.19 1.12
N ASN A 185 3.01 -18.08 1.85
CA ASN A 185 3.08 -19.55 1.69
C ASN A 185 4.51 -20.14 1.63
N SER A 186 5.51 -19.35 2.01
CA SER A 186 6.92 -19.71 2.02
C SER A 186 7.16 -20.57 3.24
N GLN A 187 6.96 -21.88 3.10
CA GLN A 187 7.24 -22.89 4.14
C GLN A 187 8.72 -23.01 4.52
N ASN A 188 9.61 -22.15 4.02
CA ASN A 188 11.01 -22.16 4.37
C ASN A 188 11.35 -20.89 5.16
N PRO A 189 11.43 -20.96 6.51
CA PRO A 189 12.16 -19.94 7.24
C PRO A 189 13.60 -19.89 6.69
N PRO A 190 14.24 -18.72 6.63
CA PRO A 190 15.61 -18.60 6.16
C PRO A 190 16.50 -19.58 6.95
N LYS A 191 17.10 -20.55 6.26
CA LYS A 191 17.95 -21.61 6.83
C LYS A 191 19.33 -21.14 7.30
N SER A 192 19.54 -19.83 7.46
CA SER A 192 20.78 -19.28 7.99
C SER A 192 20.45 -18.44 9.21
N GLY A 193 21.06 -18.78 10.35
CA GLY A 193 20.96 -18.03 11.62
C GLY A 193 21.59 -16.64 11.58
N LYS A 194 21.58 -15.96 10.43
CA LYS A 194 21.88 -14.53 10.35
C LYS A 194 20.59 -13.79 10.66
N GLN A 195 20.52 -13.27 11.88
CA GLN A 195 19.48 -12.35 12.31
C GLN A 195 19.42 -11.20 11.30
N PHE A 196 18.26 -10.99 10.67
CA PHE A 196 18.05 -9.89 9.74
C PHE A 196 18.24 -8.57 10.49
N GLU A 197 19.29 -7.81 10.16
CA GLU A 197 19.63 -6.51 10.78
C GLU A 197 18.75 -5.34 10.26
N GLY A 198 17.61 -5.64 9.66
CA GLY A 198 16.68 -4.62 9.18
C GLY A 198 15.66 -4.19 10.25
N PRO A 199 14.73 -3.28 9.88
CA PRO A 199 13.71 -2.82 10.81
C PRO A 199 12.87 -4.00 11.31
N PRO A 200 12.44 -4.00 12.58
CA PRO A 200 11.64 -5.11 13.15
C PRO A 200 10.41 -5.49 12.33
N CYS A 201 9.75 -4.54 11.66
CA CYS A 201 8.61 -4.82 10.79
C CYS A 201 8.92 -5.60 9.51
N GLY A 202 10.21 -5.81 9.20
CA GLY A 202 10.67 -6.50 7.99
C GLY A 202 10.64 -5.64 6.72
N ILE A 203 10.26 -4.36 6.80
CA ILE A 203 10.09 -3.47 5.65
C ILE A 203 11.09 -2.32 5.73
N VAL A 204 12.06 -2.29 4.82
CA VAL A 204 12.98 -1.17 4.68
C VAL A 204 12.23 0.01 4.04
N PRO A 205 12.19 1.21 4.65
CA PRO A 205 11.52 2.37 4.08
C PRO A 205 12.08 2.75 2.70
N HIS A 206 11.23 2.72 1.68
CA HIS A 206 11.51 3.23 0.33
C HIS A 206 10.89 4.61 0.13
N HIS A 207 11.28 5.31 -0.93
CA HIS A 207 10.68 6.59 -1.28
C HIS A 207 9.16 6.47 -1.51
N GLY A 208 8.38 7.35 -0.90
CA GLY A 208 6.92 7.39 -1.01
C GLY A 208 6.18 6.45 -0.06
N ILE A 209 6.84 5.76 0.88
CA ILE A 209 6.15 4.84 1.79
C ILE A 209 5.13 5.57 2.67
N CYS A 210 5.46 6.77 3.15
CA CYS A 210 4.55 7.50 4.02
C CYS A 210 3.30 8.01 3.26
N MET A 211 3.34 8.08 1.94
CA MET A 211 2.18 8.44 1.12
C MET A 211 1.07 7.38 1.15
N PHE A 212 1.37 6.14 1.58
CA PHE A 212 0.32 5.17 1.88
C PHE A 212 -0.43 5.48 3.19
N ALA A 213 0.22 6.16 4.14
CA ALA A 213 -0.36 6.54 5.44
C ALA A 213 -1.02 7.92 5.41
N ALA A 214 -0.52 8.87 4.62
CA ALA A 214 -0.97 10.26 4.59
C ALA A 214 -2.49 10.45 4.40
N PRO A 215 -3.19 9.70 3.52
CA PRO A 215 -4.64 9.82 3.40
C PRO A 215 -5.41 9.44 4.68
N PHE A 216 -4.85 8.57 5.52
CA PHE A 216 -5.48 8.17 6.78
C PHE A 216 -5.46 9.28 7.82
N CYS A 217 -4.58 10.28 7.69
CA CYS A 217 -4.58 11.47 8.54
C CYS A 217 -5.89 12.27 8.44
N TYR A 218 -6.57 12.22 7.29
CA TYR A 218 -7.90 12.81 7.11
C TYR A 218 -9.06 11.98 7.70
N LEU A 219 -8.79 10.73 8.12
CA LEU A 219 -9.81 9.80 8.61
C LEU A 219 -9.83 9.68 10.13
N TYR A 220 -8.74 10.02 10.80
CA TYR A 220 -8.56 9.76 12.22
C TYR A 220 -7.85 10.90 12.93
N ASP A 221 -8.47 11.39 14.01
CA ASP A 221 -7.91 12.46 14.83
C ASP A 221 -6.82 11.97 15.79
N THR A 222 -6.69 10.65 15.99
CA THR A 222 -5.74 10.05 16.93
C THR A 222 -4.73 9.15 16.21
N PRO A 223 -3.42 9.30 16.46
CA PRO A 223 -2.39 8.46 15.84
C PRO A 223 -2.59 6.96 16.03
N VAL A 224 -3.10 6.51 17.18
CA VAL A 224 -3.33 5.07 17.45
C VAL A 224 -4.37 4.45 16.50
N LYS A 225 -5.52 5.11 16.30
CA LYS A 225 -6.56 4.61 15.38
C LYS A 225 -6.08 4.62 13.93
N LEU A 226 -5.36 5.68 13.56
CA LEU A 226 -4.72 5.82 12.26
C LEU A 226 -3.76 4.65 12.04
N TYR A 227 -2.83 4.46 12.97
CA TYR A 227 -1.78 3.45 12.91
C TYR A 227 -2.34 2.05 12.69
N PHE A 228 -3.27 1.57 13.52
CA PHE A 228 -3.79 0.20 13.37
C PHE A 228 -4.61 0.02 12.10
N THR A 229 -5.32 1.06 11.65
CA THR A 229 -6.06 1.00 10.38
C THR A 229 -5.11 0.99 9.18
N PHE A 230 -4.10 1.88 9.16
CA PHE A 230 -3.06 1.89 8.15
C PHE A 230 -2.28 0.57 8.13
N ARG A 231 -1.84 0.07 9.29
CA ARG A 231 -1.17 -1.23 9.43
C ARG A 231 -1.99 -2.36 8.81
N ALA A 232 -3.27 -2.47 9.16
CA ALA A 232 -4.15 -3.49 8.60
C ALA A 232 -4.33 -3.33 7.08
N PHE A 233 -4.44 -2.10 6.59
CA PHE A 233 -4.52 -1.81 5.15
C PHE A 233 -3.23 -2.19 4.41
N TYR A 234 -2.07 -1.82 4.97
CA TYR A 234 -0.76 -2.11 4.39
C TYR A 234 -0.53 -3.62 4.28
N ILE A 235 -0.78 -4.35 5.37
CA ILE A 235 -0.63 -5.81 5.41
C ILE A 235 -1.58 -6.48 4.43
N ARG A 236 -2.79 -5.95 4.21
CA ARG A 236 -3.75 -6.57 3.30
C ARG A 236 -3.49 -6.26 1.83
N TYR A 237 -2.97 -5.07 1.52
CA TYR A 237 -2.92 -4.56 0.14
C TYR A 237 -1.54 -4.02 -0.25
N CYS A 238 -1.01 -3.02 0.45
CA CYS A 238 0.16 -2.27 0.00
C CYS A 238 1.42 -3.11 -0.13
N HIS A 239 1.64 -4.07 0.78
CA HIS A 239 2.86 -4.89 0.75
C HIS A 239 3.06 -5.64 -0.58
N ARG A 240 1.97 -5.96 -1.29
CA ARG A 240 2.00 -6.63 -2.61
C ARG A 240 2.45 -5.70 -3.73
N LEU A 241 2.30 -4.39 -3.52
CA LEU A 241 2.71 -3.35 -4.45
C LEU A 241 4.18 -2.94 -4.23
N THR A 242 4.71 -3.16 -3.02
CA THR A 242 6.07 -2.80 -2.62
C THR A 242 7.02 -4.00 -2.63
N THR A 243 6.56 -5.16 -3.10
CA THR A 243 7.37 -6.38 -3.22
C THR A 243 7.20 -6.99 -4.61
N ILE A 244 8.29 -7.55 -5.13
CA ILE A 244 8.27 -8.25 -6.41
C ILE A 244 7.81 -9.68 -6.16
N ASN A 245 6.62 -10.01 -6.66
CA ASN A 245 6.02 -11.33 -6.56
C ASN A 245 5.07 -11.56 -7.75
N THR A 246 4.64 -12.80 -7.95
CA THR A 246 3.69 -13.20 -9.00
C THR A 246 2.23 -13.21 -8.53
N HIS A 247 1.94 -12.61 -7.37
CA HIS A 247 0.57 -12.55 -6.86
C HIS A 247 -0.33 -11.78 -7.85
N PRO A 248 -1.56 -12.23 -8.15
CA PRO A 248 -2.43 -11.57 -9.13
C PRO A 248 -2.77 -10.11 -8.82
N GLN A 249 -2.64 -9.71 -7.56
CA GLN A 249 -2.83 -8.33 -7.07
C GLN A 249 -1.51 -7.60 -6.76
N GLY A 250 -0.37 -8.19 -7.10
CA GLY A 250 0.95 -7.58 -6.93
C GLY A 250 1.29 -6.61 -8.05
N ILE A 251 2.34 -5.80 -7.86
CA ILE A 251 2.74 -4.77 -8.81
C ILE A 251 3.03 -5.32 -10.21
N VAL A 252 3.71 -6.47 -10.31
CA VAL A 252 4.02 -7.12 -11.60
C VAL A 252 2.74 -7.45 -12.37
N SER A 253 1.78 -8.10 -11.71
CA SER A 253 0.50 -8.48 -12.32
C SER A 253 -0.32 -7.26 -12.76
N LEU A 254 -0.25 -6.16 -12.00
CA LEU A 254 -0.95 -4.92 -12.33
C LEU A 254 -0.32 -4.21 -13.54
N CYS A 255 1.02 -4.10 -13.60
CA CYS A 255 1.71 -3.55 -14.77
C CYS A 255 1.37 -4.35 -16.04
N LEU A 256 1.38 -5.69 -15.95
CA LEU A 256 1.03 -6.56 -17.08
C LEU A 256 -0.43 -6.40 -17.51
N LEU A 257 -1.36 -6.24 -16.56
CA LEU A 257 -2.75 -5.97 -16.88
C LEU A 257 -2.91 -4.62 -17.57
N TYR A 258 -2.26 -3.58 -17.06
CA TYR A 258 -2.29 -2.25 -17.66
C TYR A 258 -1.76 -2.26 -19.09
N GLU A 259 -0.60 -2.87 -19.33
CA GLU A 259 0.01 -2.96 -20.66
C GLU A 259 -0.89 -3.72 -21.65
N LYS A 260 -1.46 -4.86 -21.23
CA LYS A 260 -2.42 -5.63 -22.07
C LYS A 260 -3.66 -4.82 -22.42
N LEU A 261 -4.22 -4.08 -21.45
CA LEU A 261 -5.38 -3.23 -21.68
C LEU A 261 -5.04 -2.08 -22.63
N LEU A 262 -3.87 -1.45 -22.46
CA LEU A 262 -3.40 -0.36 -23.32
C LEU A 262 -3.19 -0.85 -24.76
N GLN A 263 -2.51 -1.98 -24.94
CA GLN A 263 -2.31 -2.58 -26.26
C GLN A 263 -3.63 -2.93 -26.95
N THR A 264 -4.59 -3.46 -26.20
CA THR A 264 -5.88 -3.95 -26.75
C THR A 264 -6.80 -2.79 -27.13
N HIS A 265 -6.86 -1.75 -26.30
CA HIS A 265 -7.86 -0.68 -26.44
C HIS A 265 -7.33 0.60 -27.06
N GLU A 266 -6.04 0.89 -26.92
CA GLU A 266 -5.39 2.10 -27.44
C GLU A 266 -4.10 1.75 -28.20
N PRO A 267 -4.17 0.95 -29.28
CA PRO A 267 -2.99 0.40 -29.96
C PRO A 267 -2.09 1.48 -30.58
N GLN A 268 -2.65 2.63 -30.97
CA GLN A 268 -1.88 3.77 -31.47
C GLN A 268 -1.06 4.42 -30.36
N LEU A 269 -1.66 4.65 -29.20
CA LEU A 269 -0.97 5.18 -28.02
C LEU A 269 0.11 4.20 -27.54
N TRP A 270 -0.20 2.91 -27.56
CA TRP A 270 0.78 1.86 -27.28
C TRP A 270 1.98 1.91 -28.23
N SER A 271 1.76 2.00 -29.55
CA SER A 271 2.85 2.13 -30.53
C SER A 271 3.70 3.36 -30.25
N HIS A 272 3.05 4.49 -29.95
CA HIS A 272 3.73 5.73 -29.62
C HIS A 272 4.59 5.62 -28.35
N PHE A 273 4.06 5.01 -27.29
CA PHE A 273 4.83 4.75 -26.07
C PHE A 273 6.04 3.86 -26.33
N ARG A 274 5.88 2.82 -27.16
CA ARG A 274 7.01 1.96 -27.56
C ARG A 274 8.08 2.71 -28.34
N GLU A 275 7.70 3.58 -29.27
CA GLU A 275 8.63 4.42 -30.03
C GLU A 275 9.42 5.35 -29.10
N LEU A 276 8.77 5.87 -28.06
CA LEU A 276 9.38 6.74 -27.04
C LEU A 276 10.03 5.97 -25.88
N GLN A 277 10.00 4.64 -25.88
CA GLN A 277 10.47 3.78 -24.78
C GLN A 277 9.82 4.09 -23.43
N ILE A 278 8.57 4.57 -23.43
CA ILE A 278 7.75 4.79 -22.24
C ILE A 278 7.20 3.44 -21.78
N GLN A 279 7.50 3.09 -20.53
CA GLN A 279 7.14 1.81 -19.93
C GLN A 279 5.82 1.91 -19.15
N PRO A 280 5.10 0.78 -18.97
CA PRO A 280 3.89 0.66 -18.14
C PRO A 280 4.01 1.18 -16.71
#